data_AF-A0A7V2DHT7-F1
#
_entry.id   AF-A0A7V2DHT7-F1
#
_cell.length_a   1.000
_cell.length_b   1.000
_cell.length_c   1.000
_cell.angle_alpha   90.00
_cell.angle_beta   90.00
_cell.angle_gamma   90.00
#
_symmetry.space_group_name_H-M   'P 1'
#
loop_
_entity.id
_entity.type
_entity.pdbx_description
1 polymer ?
#
loop_
_entity_poly.entity_id
_entity_poly.type
_entity_poly.pdbx_seq_one_letter_code
_entity_poly.pdbx_strand_id
1 'polypeptide(L)' 'MRKIIFLLIVAAAPAFGVMNYHVIFLDDGVKILKKADLALDDTFIDARGVKRFKLITNPSLVKSGVKNLIDDKSASIPK' A
#
# COMPACT_ATOMS: atom_id res chain seq x y z
N MET A 1 -28.30 7.84 19.78
CA MET A 1 -28.12 6.48 19.19
C MET A 1 -27.64 6.54 17.74
N ARG A 2 -28.44 7.01 16.76
CA ARG A 2 -28.07 7.01 15.32
C ARG A 2 -26.77 7.75 14.98
N LYS A 3 -26.52 8.90 15.60
CA LYS A 3 -25.30 9.70 15.39
C LYS A 3 -24.02 8.97 15.86
N ILE A 4 -24.13 8.18 16.93
CA ILE A 4 -22.99 7.43 17.50
C ILE A 4 -22.63 6.26 16.58
N ILE A 5 -23.63 5.55 16.05
CA ILE A 5 -23.43 4.49 15.06
C ILE A 5 -22.76 5.05 13.80
N PHE A 6 -23.21 6.21 13.33
CA PHE A 6 -22.60 6.87 12.16
C PHE A 6 -21.13 7.22 12.42
N LEU A 7 -20.83 7.75 13.61
CA LEU A 7 -19.47 8.11 14.00
C LEU A 7 -18.56 6.89 14.12
N LEU A 8 -19.07 5.76 14.63
CA LEU A 8 -18.35 4.49 14.68
C LEU A 8 -18.06 3.93 13.28
N ILE A 9 -19.02 3.99 12.34
CA ILE A 9 -18.82 3.51 10.96
C ILE A 9 -17.78 4.37 10.25
N VAL A 10 -17.87 5.69 10.39
CA VAL A 10 -16.92 6.64 9.79
C VAL A 10 -15.50 6.47 10.36
N ALA A 11 -15.37 6.10 11.64
CA ALA A 11 -14.07 5.81 12.26
C ALA A 11 -13.53 4.41 11.89
N ALA A 12 -14.39 3.41 11.74
CA ALA A 12 -13.99 2.03 11.45
C ALA A 12 -13.56 1.83 9.98
N ALA A 13 -14.18 2.54 9.04
CA ALA A 13 -13.85 2.46 7.61
C ALA A 13 -12.37 2.76 7.30
N PRO A 14 -11.75 3.86 7.76
CA PRO A 14 -10.33 4.13 7.53
C PRO A 14 -9.42 3.13 8.24
N ALA A 15 -9.78 2.69 9.46
CA ALA A 15 -9.03 1.66 10.17
C ALA A 15 -8.98 0.35 9.36
N PHE A 16 -10.11 -0.05 8.76
CA PHE A 16 -10.17 -1.23 7.90
C PHE A 16 -9.35 -1.07 6.62
N GLY A 17 -9.38 0.12 6.00
CA GLY A 17 -8.57 0.43 4.82
C GLY A 17 -7.07 0.32 5.10
N VAL A 18 -6.60 0.92 6.20
CA VAL A 18 -5.19 0.91 6.64
C VAL A 18 -4.70 -0.52 6.93
N MET A 19 -5.60 -1.40 7.37
CA MET A 19 -5.27 -2.77 7.75
C MET A 19 -5.27 -3.76 6.56
N ASN A 20 -5.94 -3.40 5.46
CA ASN A 20 -6.09 -4.25 4.27
C ASN A 20 -5.28 -3.80 3.07
N TYR A 21 -4.75 -2.57 3.07
CA TYR A 21 -3.99 -2.03 1.95
C TYR A 21 -2.66 -1.42 2.38
N HIS A 22 -1.65 -1.60 1.53
CA HIS A 22 -0.41 -0.83 1.52
C HIS A 22 -0.58 0.38 0.59
N VAL A 23 -0.18 1.54 1.05
CA VAL A 23 -0.08 2.78 0.29
C VAL A 23 1.40 3.05 0.04
N ILE A 24 1.80 2.89 -1.21
CA ILE A 24 3.19 2.97 -1.64
C ILE A 24 3.38 4.30 -2.39
N PHE A 25 4.25 5.15 -1.87
CA PHE A 25 4.68 6.38 -2.52
C PHE A 25 5.87 6.08 -3.41
N LEU A 26 5.70 6.30 -4.71
CA LEU A 26 6.72 6.20 -5.76
C LEU A 26 7.02 7.60 -6.29
N ASP A 27 8.10 7.74 -7.07
CA ASP A 27 8.49 9.04 -7.64
C ASP A 27 7.41 9.59 -8.59
N ASP A 28 6.70 8.68 -9.27
CA ASP A 28 5.70 9.03 -10.27
C ASP A 28 4.27 9.06 -9.72
N GLY A 29 4.08 8.87 -8.41
CA GLY A 29 2.77 8.92 -7.76
C GLY A 29 2.55 7.91 -6.63
N VAL A 30 1.29 7.66 -6.30
CA VAL A 30 0.88 6.76 -5.21
C VAL A 30 0.26 5.50 -5.78
N LYS A 31 0.69 4.33 -5.31
CA LYS A 31 0.07 3.03 -5.62
C LYS A 31 -0.52 2.40 -4.37
N ILE A 32 -1.65 1.72 -4.56
CA ILE A 32 -2.33 0.99 -3.49
C ILE A 32 -2.24 -0.50 -3.80
N LEU A 33 -1.76 -1.29 -2.85
CA LEU A 33 -1.60 -2.74 -2.98
C LEU A 33 -2.35 -3.43 -1.85
N LYS A 34 -3.14 -4.46 -2.14
CA LYS A 34 -3.85 -5.21 -1.10
C LYS A 34 -2.85 -6.03 -0.28
N LYS A 35 -2.94 -5.99 1.05
CA LYS A 35 -2.08 -6.79 1.93
C LYS A 35 -2.40 -8.28 1.78
N ALA A 36 -1.38 -9.11 1.92
CA ALA A 36 -1.54 -10.57 1.95
C ALA A 36 -2.20 -11.03 3.27
N ASP A 37 -1.84 -10.36 4.37
CA ASP A 37 -2.37 -10.62 5.72
C ASP A 37 -2.93 -9.33 6.33
N LEU A 38 -3.91 -9.47 7.23
CA LEU A 38 -4.45 -8.35 8.01
C LEU A 38 -3.39 -7.88 9.01
N ALA A 39 -2.70 -6.80 8.68
CA ALA A 39 -1.64 -6.24 9.51
C ALA A 39 -1.68 -4.71 9.47
N LEU A 40 -1.24 -4.06 10.55
CA LEU A 40 -1.04 -2.60 10.58
C LEU A 40 0.37 -2.20 10.14
N ASP A 41 1.24 -3.18 9.92
CA ASP A 41 2.61 -2.96 9.50
C ASP A 41 2.67 -2.57 8.03
N ASP A 42 3.65 -1.73 7.68
CA ASP A 42 3.93 -1.36 6.29
C ASP A 42 2.72 -0.77 5.54
N THR A 43 1.82 -0.06 6.23
CA THR A 43 0.67 0.58 5.58
C THR A 43 1.08 1.76 4.71
N PHE A 44 2.05 2.57 5.13
CA PHE A 44 2.53 3.71 4.36
C PHE A 44 4.01 3.54 4.07
N ILE A 45 4.34 3.28 2.81
CA ILE A 45 5.71 2.98 2.40
C ILE A 45 6.19 4.05 1.45
N ASP A 46 7.25 4.74 1.85
CA ASP A 46 7.97 5.64 0.97
C ASP A 46 9.06 4.87 0.20
N ALA A 47 8.80 4.65 -1.07
CA ALA A 47 9.66 3.97 -2.01
C ALA A 47 10.16 4.90 -3.13
N ARG A 48 10.27 6.22 -2.87
CA ARG A 48 10.87 7.19 -3.78
C ARG A 48 12.39 7.06 -3.88
N GLY A 49 12.93 7.35 -5.07
CA GLY A 49 14.36 7.31 -5.37
C GLY A 49 15.02 5.97 -5.04
N VAL A 50 16.12 6.02 -4.29
CA VAL A 50 16.90 4.82 -3.88
C VAL A 50 16.14 3.90 -2.92
N LYS A 51 15.02 4.34 -2.33
CA LYS A 51 14.24 3.53 -1.40
C LYS A 51 13.35 2.49 -2.08
N ARG A 52 13.28 2.46 -3.43
CA ARG A 52 12.58 1.43 -4.21
C ARG A 52 13.03 0.01 -3.85
N PHE A 53 14.31 -0.17 -3.51
CA PHE A 53 14.83 -1.47 -3.06
C PHE A 53 14.11 -2.00 -1.82
N LYS A 54 13.56 -1.14 -0.96
CA LYS A 54 12.78 -1.56 0.23
C LYS A 54 11.52 -2.35 -0.13
N LEU A 55 10.96 -2.14 -1.33
CA LEU A 55 9.78 -2.87 -1.80
C LEU A 55 10.11 -4.35 -2.04
N ILE A 56 11.25 -4.63 -2.67
CA ILE A 56 11.65 -5.99 -3.03
C ILE A 56 12.33 -6.73 -1.87
N THR A 57 12.87 -6.01 -0.88
CA THR A 57 13.49 -6.62 0.30
C THR A 57 12.50 -6.87 1.44
N ASN A 58 11.29 -6.30 1.39
CA ASN A 58 10.29 -6.53 2.42
C ASN A 58 9.45 -7.77 2.08
N PRO A 59 9.52 -8.85 2.89
CA PRO A 59 8.82 -10.09 2.61
C PRO A 59 7.29 -9.94 2.61
N SER A 60 6.73 -9.00 3.39
CA SER A 60 5.29 -8.71 3.41
C SER A 60 4.81 -8.12 2.08
N LEU A 61 5.64 -7.26 1.47
CA LEU A 61 5.34 -6.63 0.18
C LEU A 61 5.56 -7.57 -1.00
N VAL A 62 6.58 -8.41 -0.92
CA VAL A 62 6.81 -9.46 -1.92
C VAL A 62 5.62 -10.44 -1.93
N LYS A 63 5.13 -10.86 -0.76
CA LYS A 63 3.95 -11.72 -0.63
C LYS A 63 2.68 -11.07 -1.17
N SER A 64 2.51 -9.76 -1.00
CA SER A 64 1.37 -9.03 -1.58
C SER A 64 1.51 -8.75 -3.09
N GLY A 65 2.62 -9.17 -3.72
CA GLY A 65 2.80 -9.07 -5.17
C GLY A 65 3.38 -7.75 -5.65
N VAL A 66 4.11 -7.00 -4.79
CA VAL A 66 4.72 -5.71 -5.14
C VAL A 66 5.66 -5.79 -6.35
N LYS A 67 6.20 -6.98 -6.64
CA LYS A 67 7.08 -7.22 -7.79
C LYS A 67 6.40 -6.87 -9.13
N ASN A 68 5.12 -7.21 -9.28
CA ASN A 68 4.34 -6.89 -10.49
C ASN A 68 4.20 -5.37 -10.67
N LEU A 69 4.11 -4.61 -9.57
CA LEU A 69 4.00 -3.15 -9.64
C LEU A 69 5.28 -2.44 -10.11
N ILE A 70 6.43 -3.09 -9.95
CA ILE A 70 7.75 -2.57 -10.33
C ILE A 70 8.09 -3.01 -11.76
N ASP A 71 7.83 -4.27 -12.12
CA ASP A 71 8.11 -4.82 -13.46
C ASP A 71 7.27 -4.14 -14.55
N ASP A 72 5.99 -3.82 -14.28
CA ASP A 72 5.12 -3.07 -15.21
C ASP A 72 5.69 -1.67 -15.55
N LYS A 73 6.47 -1.07 -14.65
CA LYS A 73 7.11 0.24 -14.85
C LYS A 73 8.47 0.15 -15.53
N SER A 74 9.19 -0.98 -15.40
CA SER A 74 10.41 -1.22 -16.18
C SER A 74 10.10 -1.42 -17.67
N ALA A 75 8.88 -1.87 -18.01
CA ALA A 75 8.39 -2.00 -19.38
C ALA A 75 7.77 -0.70 -19.95
N SER A 76 7.57 0.33 -19.11
CA SER A 76 6.94 1.60 -19.52
C SER A 76 7.93 2.77 -19.64
N ILE A 77 9.20 2.50 -20.01
CA ILE A 77 10.07 3.55 -20.54
C ILE A 77 9.57 3.82 -21.97
N PRO A 78 8.91 4.96 -22.26
CA PRO A 78 8.71 5.35 -23.64
C PRO A 78 10.10 5.53 -24.27
N LYS A 79 10.33 4.76 -25.32
CA LYS A 79 11.54 4.79 -26.14
C LYS A 79 11.71 6.13 -26.83
#